data_AF-A0A961JLS1-F1
#
_entry.id   AF-A0A961JLS1-F1
#
_cell.length_a   1.000
_cell.length_b   1.000
_cell.length_c   1.000
_cell.angle_alpha   90.00
_cell.angle_beta   90.00
_cell.angle_gamma   90.00
#
_symmetry.space_group_name_H-M   'P 1'
#
loop_
_entity.id
_entity.type
_entity.pdbx_description
1 polymer ?
#
loop_
_entity_poly.entity_id
_entity_poly.type
_entity_poly.pdbx_seq_one_letter_code
_entity_poly.pdbx_strand_id
1 'polypeptide(L)'
;MTQPQSIDAVQAMLGDQDYVCGRALATVVFLALKLGRPLFLEGEAGVGKTEIAKALAAGLGRRLIRLQCYEGLDAASAVYEWNFPAQMIAIRTA
;
A
#
# COMPACT_ATOMS: atom_id res chain seq x y z
N MET A 1 -14.81 2.45 -9.24
CA MET A 1 -13.39 2.02 -9.18
C MET A 1 -13.32 0.60 -9.69
N THR A 2 -12.67 0.38 -10.83
CA THR A 2 -12.75 -0.88 -11.56
C THR A 2 -11.52 -1.72 -11.23
N GLN A 3 -11.71 -2.88 -10.62
CA GLN A 3 -10.63 -3.82 -10.35
C GLN A 3 -10.29 -4.58 -11.65
N PRO A 4 -9.01 -4.87 -11.95
CA PRO A 4 -8.64 -5.65 -13.13
C PRO A 4 -9.31 -7.03 -13.08
N GLN A 5 -9.86 -7.47 -14.22
CA GLN A 5 -10.65 -8.69 -14.34
C GLN A 5 -9.83 -9.92 -14.78
N SER A 6 -8.57 -9.72 -15.15
CA SER A 6 -7.66 -10.78 -15.57
C SER A 6 -6.21 -10.47 -15.18
N ILE A 7 -5.35 -11.48 -15.30
CA ILE A 7 -3.89 -11.34 -15.08
C ILE A 7 -3.30 -10.38 -16.12
N ASP A 8 -3.73 -10.48 -17.37
CA ASP A 8 -3.24 -9.61 -18.45
C ASP A 8 -3.67 -8.15 -18.24
N ALA A 9 -4.88 -7.93 -17.68
CA ALA A 9 -5.32 -6.59 -17.29
C ALA A 9 -4.45 -6.00 -16.17
N VAL A 10 -3.96 -6.81 -15.23
CA VAL A 10 -2.98 -6.36 -14.22
C VAL A 10 -1.66 -5.97 -14.87
N GLN A 11 -1.15 -6.77 -15.80
CA GLN A 11 0.11 -6.45 -16.50
C GLN A 11 -0.01 -5.15 -17.30
N ALA A 12 -1.10 -4.98 -18.04
CA ALA A 12 -1.36 -3.75 -18.80
C ALA A 12 -1.48 -2.53 -17.88
N MET A 13 -2.29 -2.62 -16.82
CA MET A 13 -2.47 -1.54 -15.85
C MET A 13 -1.15 -1.14 -15.19
N LEU A 14 -0.29 -2.09 -14.83
CA LEU A 14 1.03 -1.78 -14.27
C LEU A 14 1.98 -1.19 -15.32
N GLY A 15 1.92 -1.67 -16.57
CA GLY A 15 2.67 -1.13 -17.70
C GLY A 15 2.32 0.34 -18.00
N ASP A 16 1.04 0.71 -17.90
CA ASP A 16 0.59 2.11 -18.04
C ASP A 16 1.14 3.04 -16.94
N GLN A 17 1.70 2.48 -15.86
CA GLN A 17 2.35 3.20 -14.76
C GLN A 17 3.88 2.99 -14.77
N ASP A 18 4.45 2.71 -15.93
CA ASP A 18 5.88 2.46 -16.14
C ASP A 18 6.46 1.30 -15.30
N TYR A 19 5.60 0.36 -14.87
CA TYR A 19 6.01 -0.81 -14.09
C TYR A 19 5.90 -2.09 -14.91
N VAL A 20 7.05 -2.58 -15.39
CA VAL A 20 7.13 -3.84 -16.13
C VAL A 20 7.17 -5.01 -15.15
N CYS A 21 6.14 -5.87 -15.20
CA CYS A 21 6.06 -7.07 -14.37
C CYS A 21 5.92 -8.36 -15.19
N GLY A 22 6.54 -9.43 -14.69
CA GLY A 22 6.33 -10.78 -15.21
C GLY A 22 4.96 -11.35 -14.82
N ARG A 23 4.53 -12.39 -15.53
CA ARG A 23 3.23 -13.04 -15.33
C ARG A 23 3.03 -13.57 -13.90
N ALA A 24 4.09 -14.05 -13.25
CA ALA A 24 4.03 -14.55 -11.88
C ALA A 24 3.58 -13.44 -10.90
N LEU A 25 4.23 -12.28 -10.93
CA LEU A 25 3.89 -11.14 -10.08
C LEU A 25 2.48 -10.62 -10.37
N ALA A 26 2.11 -10.50 -11.65
CA ALA A 26 0.77 -10.09 -12.04
C ALA A 26 -0.31 -11.06 -11.54
N THR A 27 -0.03 -12.36 -11.53
CA THR A 27 -0.94 -13.38 -11.00
C THR A 27 -1.16 -13.20 -9.51
N VAL A 28 -0.09 -13.02 -8.73
CA VAL A 28 -0.20 -12.84 -7.28
C VAL A 28 -0.91 -11.53 -6.95
N VAL A 29 -0.63 -10.44 -7.68
CA VAL A 29 -1.34 -9.16 -7.55
C VAL A 29 -2.83 -9.32 -7.87
N PHE A 30 -3.16 -10.00 -8.96
CA PHE A 30 -4.56 -10.28 -9.34
C PHE A 30 -5.30 -11.03 -8.22
N LEU A 31 -4.69 -12.09 -7.68
CA LEU A 31 -5.26 -12.87 -6.58
C LEU A 31 -5.39 -12.05 -5.30
N ALA A 32 -4.38 -11.26 -4.93
CA ALA A 32 -4.43 -10.39 -3.76
C ALA A 32 -5.58 -9.37 -3.85
N LEU A 33 -5.77 -8.76 -5.03
CA LEU A 33 -6.87 -7.84 -5.29
C LEU A 33 -8.23 -8.55 -5.26
N LYS A 34 -8.34 -9.73 -5.89
CA LYS A 34 -9.60 -10.48 -5.98
C LYS A 34 -10.05 -11.06 -4.64
N LEU A 35 -9.10 -11.54 -3.84
CA LEU A 35 -9.35 -12.17 -2.53
C LEU A 35 -9.34 -11.17 -1.37
N GLY A 36 -8.92 -9.93 -1.61
CA GLY A 36 -8.75 -8.93 -0.55
C GLY A 36 -7.70 -9.32 0.47
N ARG A 37 -6.60 -9.96 0.03
CA ARG A 37 -5.53 -10.45 0.92
C ARG A 37 -4.29 -9.56 0.81
N PRO A 38 -3.57 -9.31 1.91
CA PRO A 38 -2.31 -8.57 1.88
C PRO A 38 -1.27 -9.24 1.00
N LEU A 39 -0.43 -8.42 0.36
CA LEU A 39 0.71 -8.85 -0.44
C LEU A 39 2.01 -8.53 0.29
N PHE A 40 2.85 -9.54 0.50
CA PHE A 40 4.20 -9.38 1.01
C PHE A 40 5.19 -9.66 -0.11
N LEU A 41 6.18 -8.78 -0.28
CA LEU A 41 7.14 -8.84 -1.39
C LEU A 41 8.56 -8.94 -0.83
N GLU A 42 9.23 -10.05 -1.15
CA GLU A 42 10.64 -10.29 -0.86
C GLU A 42 11.49 -10.18 -2.13
N GLY A 43 12.77 -9.81 -1.97
CA GLY A 43 13.71 -9.70 -3.08
C GLY A 43 14.86 -8.75 -2.78
N GLU A 44 15.83 -8.66 -3.67
CA GLU A 44 17.02 -7.80 -3.53
C GLU A 44 16.68 -6.30 -3.56
N ALA A 45 17.56 -5.46 -3.02
CA ALA A 45 17.42 -4.02 -3.15
C ALA A 45 17.40 -3.62 -4.64
N GLY A 46 16.52 -2.70 -5.03
CA GLY A 46 16.44 -2.20 -6.40
C GLY A 46 15.52 -2.97 -7.36
N VAL A 47 14.94 -4.12 -6.98
CA VAL A 47 14.05 -4.91 -7.88
C VAL A 47 12.61 -4.36 -8.02
N GLY A 48 12.37 -3.10 -7.65
CA GLY A 48 11.06 -2.46 -7.82
C GLY A 48 10.00 -2.77 -6.75
N LYS A 49 10.38 -3.33 -5.58
CA LYS A 49 9.45 -3.62 -4.47
C LYS A 49 8.69 -2.38 -3.95
N THR A 50 9.35 -1.23 -3.91
CA THR A 50 8.70 0.03 -3.52
C THR A 50 7.88 0.61 -4.65
N GLU A 51 8.34 0.41 -5.89
CA GLU A 51 7.75 1.04 -7.07
C GLU A 51 6.40 0.42 -7.44
N ILE A 52 6.25 -0.90 -7.27
CA ILE A 52 4.97 -1.58 -7.49
C ILE A 52 3.85 -1.01 -6.60
N ALA A 53 4.15 -0.58 -5.37
CA ALA A 53 3.15 -0.01 -4.48
C ALA A 53 2.61 1.33 -5.04
N LYS A 54 3.48 2.13 -5.66
CA LYS A 54 3.10 3.37 -6.35
C LYS A 54 2.31 3.09 -7.62
N ALA A 55 2.79 2.17 -8.46
CA ALA A 55 2.11 1.77 -9.68
C ALA A 55 0.70 1.20 -9.41
N LEU A 56 0.55 0.37 -8.37
CA LEU A 56 -0.76 -0.14 -7.95
C LEU A 56 -1.68 0.97 -7.45
N ALA A 57 -1.17 1.91 -6.65
CA ALA A 57 -1.97 3.02 -6.16
C ALA A 57 -2.46 3.90 -7.32
N ALA A 58 -1.57 4.26 -8.26
CA ALA A 58 -1.91 5.06 -9.43
C ALA A 58 -2.88 4.33 -10.36
N GLY A 59 -2.58 3.07 -10.74
CA GLY A 59 -3.42 2.27 -11.63
C GLY A 59 -4.81 1.95 -11.08
N LEU A 60 -4.95 1.85 -9.75
CA LEU A 60 -6.25 1.65 -9.09
C LEU A 60 -6.96 2.96 -8.71
N GLY A 61 -6.33 4.12 -8.95
CA GLY A 61 -6.83 5.42 -8.52
C GLY A 61 -6.98 5.57 -7.01
N ARG A 62 -6.08 4.93 -6.23
CA ARG A 62 -6.11 4.89 -4.77
C ARG A 62 -5.02 5.79 -4.18
N ARG A 63 -5.29 6.33 -3.00
CA ARG A 63 -4.27 7.02 -2.21
C ARG A 63 -3.22 6.03 -1.72
N LEU A 64 -1.95 6.29 -1.99
CA LEU A 64 -0.84 5.57 -1.39
C LEU A 64 -0.52 6.16 -0.01
N ILE A 65 -0.60 5.34 1.02
CA ILE A 65 -0.13 5.68 2.37
C ILE A 65 1.19 4.93 2.58
N ARG A 66 2.26 5.66 2.84
CA ARG A 66 3.61 5.10 3.03
C ARG A 66 3.98 5.20 4.51
N LEU A 67 4.05 4.06 5.19
CA LEU A 67 4.66 3.93 6.51
C LEU A 67 6.09 3.40 6.32
N GLN A 68 7.08 4.17 6.77
CA GLN A 68 8.47 3.75 6.74
C GLN A 68 8.80 3.08 8.07
N CYS A 69 9.08 1.78 8.03
CA CYS A 69 9.53 1.03 9.20
C CYS A 69 11.02 1.28 9.45
N TYR A 70 11.35 1.66 10.68
CA TYR A 70 12.72 1.84 11.16
C TYR A 70 12.80 1.38 12.62
N GLU A 71 14.00 1.21 13.13
CA GLU A 71 14.22 0.79 14.52
C GLU A 71 13.68 1.83 15.50
N GLY A 72 12.81 1.42 16.42
CA GLY A 72 12.11 2.32 17.34
C GLY A 72 10.77 2.86 16.83
N LEU A 73 10.29 2.42 15.66
CA LEU A 73 8.88 2.59 15.30
C LEU A 73 8.01 1.66 16.16
N ASP A 74 7.05 2.22 16.88
CA ASP A 74 6.11 1.49 17.71
C ASP A 74 4.65 1.73 17.28
N ALA A 75 3.71 1.00 17.89
CA ALA A 75 2.30 1.11 17.54
C ALA A 75 1.72 2.51 17.86
N ALA A 76 2.19 3.17 18.92
CA ALA A 76 1.68 4.49 19.34
C ALA A 76 2.13 5.62 18.40
N SER A 77 3.32 5.49 17.81
CA SER A 77 3.83 6.41 16.78
C SER A 77 3.31 6.07 15.38
N ALA A 78 3.04 4.79 15.08
CA ALA A 78 2.50 4.35 13.78
C ALA A 78 0.98 4.54 13.66
N VAL A 79 0.25 4.36 14.76
CA VAL A 79 -1.21 4.52 14.86
C VAL A 79 -1.45 5.70 15.79
N TYR A 80 -2.06 6.77 15.28
CA TYR A 80 -2.33 8.00 16.03
C TYR A 80 -2.78 7.71 17.46
N GLU A 81 -1.97 8.07 18.45
CA GLU A 81 -2.36 7.96 19.85
C GLU A 81 -3.34 9.09 20.19
N TRP A 82 -4.47 8.74 20.80
CA TRP A 82 -5.46 9.70 21.22
C TRP A 82 -4.89 10.57 22.34
N ASN A 83 -4.70 11.88 22.10
CA ASN A 83 -4.13 12.80 23.09
C ASN A 83 -5.14 13.13 24.20
N PHE A 84 -5.30 12.18 25.11
CA PHE A 84 -6.19 12.28 26.26
C PHE A 84 -5.89 13.50 27.16
N PRO A 85 -4.62 13.87 27.45
CA PRO A 85 -4.31 15.10 28.19
C PRO A 85 -4.85 16.37 27.53
N ALA A 86 -4.65 16.54 26.21
CA ALA A 86 -5.15 17.70 25.49
C ALA A 86 -6.69 17.75 25.50
N GLN A 87 -7.35 16.60 25.41
CA GLN A 87 -8.81 16.51 25.53
C GLN A 87 -9.30 16.90 26.93
N MET A 88 -8.61 16.46 27.98
CA MET A 88 -8.94 16.85 29.36
C MET A 88 -8.74 18.34 29.62
N ILE A 89 -7.75 18.98 28.97
CA ILE A 89 -7.57 20.43 29.01
C ILE A 89 -8.74 21.13 28.29
N ALA A 90 -9.13 20.66 27.11
CA ALA A 90 -10.27 21.21 26.37
C ALA A 90 -11.59 21.14 27.17
N ILE A 91 -11.83 20.03 27.88
CA ILE A 91 -13.01 19.86 28.75
C ILE A 91 -12.98 20.81 29.96
N ARG A 92 -11.79 21.07 30.52
CA ARG A 92 -11.64 21.94 31.71
C ARG A 92 -11.66 23.43 31.40
N THR A 93 -11.37 23.80 30.16
CA THR A 93 -11.34 25.21 29.71
C THR A 93 -12.67 25.65 29.06
N ALA A 94 -13.62 24.73 28.89
CA ALA A 94 -14.99 24.98 28.43
C ALA A 94 -15.92 25.13 29.64
#